data_AF-A0A8H9Y8N3-F1
#
_entry.id   AF-A0A8H9Y8N3-F1
#
_cell.length_a   1.000
_cell.length_b   1.000
_cell.length_c   1.000
_cell.angle_alpha   90.00
_cell.angle_beta   90.00
_cell.angle_gamma   90.00
#
_symmetry.space_group_name_H-M   'P 1'
#
loop_
_entity.id
_entity.type
_entity.pdbx_description
1 polymer ?
#
loop_
_entity_poly.entity_id
_entity_poly.type
_entity_poly.pdbx_seq_one_letter_code
_entity_poly.pdbx_strand_id
1 'polypeptide(L)'
;MMKLLLFAVAGLLAQLVDGALGMAFGVTATTALVFSGTAPAQASAAVHFAEVGTTLFSGAAHWRLRNVHWPTVVALGVPGAVGAFLGASVLSTLSTRAAEPVVSTILVLLGAYVLVRSVAAPWRESRRTAPVSSTRRSRLGLAALGLGGGFMDASGGGGWGPLTTSTLMSVSSGEPRRIIGTVNTAEFLVAVSASGGFLVGLSDQLHESWQPVVGLLVGGLVAAPVAAWVVTVIRPHTLGAVVGGLLMVLNSSRLIRFFGWPGAVAVAVLALVVVVAVVRVRKRSILAGSLADADGVDPRPHPRPTAAGTRPDPAADRAREEPRGPEPAAVGRDRAATPVACGRDGGDRGPRP
;
A
#
# COMPACT_ATOMS: atom_id res chain seq x y z
N MET A 1 19.10 16.26 -23.26
CA MET A 1 17.90 15.39 -23.41
C MET A 1 18.08 14.01 -22.77
N MET A 2 19.12 13.23 -23.08
CA MET A 2 19.30 11.85 -22.53
C MET A 2 19.11 11.73 -20.99
N LYS A 3 19.69 12.64 -20.19
CA LYS A 3 19.54 12.63 -18.72
C LYS A 3 18.06 12.71 -18.26
N LEU A 4 17.26 13.59 -18.87
CA LEU A 4 15.83 13.72 -18.57
C LEU A 4 15.05 12.45 -18.91
N LEU A 5 15.40 11.77 -20.02
CA LEU A 5 14.78 10.49 -20.38
C LEU A 5 15.11 9.40 -19.35
N LEU A 6 16.37 9.32 -18.89
CA LEU A 6 16.78 8.38 -17.85
C LEU A 6 16.05 8.64 -16.52
N PHE A 7 15.92 9.90 -16.11
CA PHE A 7 15.15 10.27 -14.91
C PHE A 7 13.64 10.01 -15.08
N ALA A 8 13.08 10.16 -16.27
CA ALA A 8 11.69 9.80 -16.55
C ALA A 8 11.45 8.30 -16.52
N VAL A 9 12.36 7.48 -17.06
CA VAL A 9 12.28 6.01 -16.91
C VAL A 9 12.43 5.61 -15.44
N ALA A 10 13.35 6.23 -14.70
CA ALA A 10 13.52 5.99 -13.27
C ALA A 10 12.25 6.34 -12.47
N GLY A 11 11.64 7.51 -12.71
CA GLY A 11 10.40 7.95 -12.04
C GLY A 11 9.20 7.08 -12.39
N LEU A 12 9.10 6.63 -13.65
CA LEU A 12 8.07 5.69 -14.10
C LEU A 12 8.19 4.36 -13.37
N LEU A 13 9.39 3.78 -13.31
CA LEU A 13 9.63 2.51 -12.60
C LEU A 13 9.42 2.67 -11.09
N ALA A 14 9.96 3.74 -10.50
CA ALA A 14 9.81 4.06 -9.08
C ALA A 14 8.32 4.18 -8.69
N GLN A 15 7.51 4.91 -9.46
CA GLN A 15 6.09 5.08 -9.16
C GLN A 15 5.24 3.85 -9.50
N LEU A 16 5.64 3.01 -10.47
CA LEU A 16 4.99 1.71 -10.70
C LEU A 16 5.16 0.78 -9.50
N VAL A 17 6.37 0.70 -8.93
CA VAL A 17 6.59 -0.05 -7.68
C VAL A 17 5.84 0.61 -6.54
N ASP A 18 5.84 1.94 -6.47
CA ASP A 18 5.30 2.66 -5.33
C ASP A 18 3.76 2.71 -5.26
N GLY A 19 3.05 3.06 -6.34
CA GLY A 19 1.58 2.98 -6.33
C GLY A 19 1.07 1.53 -6.25
N ALA A 20 1.87 0.54 -6.66
CA ALA A 20 1.50 -0.87 -6.54
C ALA A 20 1.80 -1.46 -5.15
N LEU A 21 2.82 -0.98 -4.43
CA LEU A 21 3.32 -1.61 -3.19
C LEU A 21 3.42 -0.67 -1.97
N GLY A 22 3.38 0.65 -2.17
CA GLY A 22 3.46 1.71 -1.16
C GLY A 22 4.78 1.74 -0.40
N MET A 23 5.93 1.57 -1.07
CA MET A 23 7.19 1.29 -0.39
C MET A 23 8.50 1.58 -1.14
N ALA A 24 8.51 2.35 -2.24
CA ALA A 24 9.70 2.34 -3.10
C ALA A 24 10.05 3.59 -3.91
N PHE A 25 9.22 4.64 -4.00
CA PHE A 25 9.55 5.76 -4.90
C PHE A 25 10.87 6.41 -4.51
N GLY A 26 10.93 7.02 -3.33
CA GLY A 26 12.13 7.71 -2.88
C GLY A 26 13.35 6.81 -2.81
N VAL A 27 13.23 5.60 -2.24
CA VAL A 27 14.41 4.71 -2.08
C VAL A 27 15.04 4.34 -3.41
N THR A 28 14.21 4.11 -4.44
CA THR A 28 14.68 3.78 -5.80
C THR A 28 15.26 5.01 -6.48
N ALA A 29 14.53 6.14 -6.45
CA ALA A 29 14.90 7.37 -7.10
C ALA A 29 16.16 8.01 -6.47
N THR A 30 16.21 8.16 -5.15
CA THR A 30 17.39 8.64 -4.40
C THR A 30 18.60 7.78 -4.68
N THR A 31 18.46 6.45 -4.65
CA THR A 31 19.59 5.55 -4.93
C THR A 31 20.11 5.74 -6.37
N ALA A 32 19.22 5.90 -7.36
CA ALA A 32 19.61 6.20 -8.74
C ALA A 32 20.29 7.57 -8.90
N LEU A 33 19.76 8.62 -8.26
CA LEU A 33 20.35 9.96 -8.30
C LEU A 33 21.75 10.00 -7.66
N VAL A 34 21.90 9.46 -6.44
CA VAL A 34 23.22 9.43 -5.78
C VAL A 34 24.19 8.49 -6.50
N PHE A 35 23.72 7.42 -7.16
CA PHE A 35 24.56 6.62 -8.06
C PHE A 35 25.01 7.40 -9.30
N SER A 36 24.20 8.35 -9.80
CA SER A 36 24.58 9.27 -10.88
C SER A 36 25.51 10.42 -10.44
N GLY A 37 25.89 10.47 -9.16
CA GLY A 37 26.81 11.46 -8.58
C GLY A 37 26.12 12.67 -7.92
N THR A 38 24.80 12.70 -7.81
CA THR A 38 24.07 13.77 -7.09
C THR A 38 24.37 13.70 -5.59
N ALA A 39 24.58 14.84 -4.93
CA ALA A 39 24.76 14.89 -3.48
C ALA A 39 23.53 14.32 -2.75
N PRO A 40 23.69 13.57 -1.63
CA PRO A 40 22.56 12.92 -0.96
C PRO A 40 21.42 13.85 -0.55
N ALA A 41 21.74 15.07 -0.08
CA ALA A 41 20.75 16.08 0.27
C ALA A 41 20.00 16.61 -0.97
N GLN A 42 20.71 16.92 -2.06
CA GLN A 42 20.12 17.31 -3.35
C GLN A 42 19.26 16.18 -3.95
N ALA A 43 19.70 14.92 -3.83
CA ALA A 43 18.96 13.77 -4.32
C ALA A 43 17.65 13.55 -3.55
N SER A 44 17.71 13.61 -2.21
CA SER A 44 16.50 13.55 -1.37
C SER A 44 15.55 14.71 -1.68
N ALA A 45 16.07 15.95 -1.77
CA ALA A 45 15.26 17.11 -2.12
C ALA A 45 14.57 16.94 -3.48
N ALA A 46 15.32 16.57 -4.52
CA ALA A 46 14.78 16.36 -5.87
C ALA A 46 13.69 15.28 -5.94
N VAL A 47 13.85 14.22 -5.13
CA VAL A 47 12.86 13.16 -4.97
C VAL A 47 11.58 13.70 -4.34
N HIS A 48 11.66 14.38 -3.20
CA HIS A 48 10.46 14.88 -2.52
C HIS A 48 9.71 15.94 -3.35
N PHE A 49 10.41 16.80 -4.09
CA PHE A 49 9.77 17.75 -5.02
C PHE A 49 9.04 17.04 -6.17
N ALA A 50 9.56 15.91 -6.67
CA ALA A 50 8.83 15.09 -7.64
C ALA A 50 7.63 14.38 -6.98
N GLU A 51 7.83 13.85 -5.77
CA GLU A 51 6.79 13.14 -5.00
C GLU A 51 5.58 14.02 -4.70
N VAL A 52 5.73 15.34 -4.49
CA VAL A 52 4.57 16.26 -4.36
C VAL A 52 3.57 16.09 -5.52
N GLY A 53 4.05 15.95 -6.75
CA GLY A 53 3.18 15.73 -7.91
C GLY A 53 2.78 14.27 -8.11
N THR A 54 3.70 13.32 -7.92
CA THR A 54 3.41 11.90 -8.19
C THR A 54 2.50 11.28 -7.11
N THR A 55 2.70 11.60 -5.83
CA THR A 55 1.84 11.16 -4.71
C THR A 55 0.46 11.83 -4.75
N LEU A 56 0.36 13.07 -5.24
CA LEU A 56 -0.94 13.72 -5.49
C LEU A 56 -1.75 12.93 -6.54
N PHE A 57 -1.12 12.59 -7.67
CA PHE A 57 -1.76 11.80 -8.73
C PHE A 57 -2.07 10.36 -8.30
N SER A 58 -1.15 9.74 -7.54
CA SER A 58 -1.31 8.39 -7.00
C SER A 58 -2.43 8.34 -5.96
N GLY A 59 -2.44 9.26 -4.99
CA GLY A 59 -3.51 9.43 -4.02
C GLY A 59 -4.87 9.70 -4.67
N ALA A 60 -4.93 10.55 -5.69
CA ALA A 60 -6.15 10.78 -6.48
C ALA A 60 -6.63 9.49 -7.20
N ALA A 61 -5.71 8.71 -7.78
CA ALA A 61 -6.05 7.44 -8.43
C ALA A 61 -6.52 6.38 -7.42
N HIS A 62 -5.84 6.23 -6.28
CA HIS A 62 -6.27 5.34 -5.19
C HIS A 62 -7.62 5.78 -4.59
N TRP A 63 -7.87 7.09 -4.43
CA TRP A 63 -9.15 7.61 -3.96
C TRP A 63 -10.28 7.27 -4.93
N ARG A 64 -10.08 7.49 -6.24
CA ARG A 64 -11.04 7.11 -7.29
C ARG A 64 -11.34 5.60 -7.29
N LEU A 65 -10.36 4.77 -6.98
CA LEU A 65 -10.49 3.32 -6.84
C LEU A 65 -11.01 2.85 -5.46
N ARG A 66 -11.39 3.78 -4.57
CA ARG A 66 -11.87 3.52 -3.20
C ARG A 66 -10.88 2.77 -2.30
N ASN A 67 -9.58 2.99 -2.55
CA ASN A 67 -8.46 2.43 -1.79
C ASN A 67 -8.01 3.30 -0.58
N VAL A 68 -8.77 4.35 -0.20
CA VAL A 68 -8.30 5.36 0.78
C VAL A 68 -9.16 5.36 2.04
N HIS A 69 -8.51 5.31 3.21
CA HIS A 69 -9.13 5.46 4.53
C HIS A 69 -8.70 6.78 5.19
N TRP A 70 -9.44 7.86 4.89
CA TRP A 70 -9.15 9.24 5.32
C TRP A 70 -8.79 9.42 6.81
N PRO A 71 -9.42 8.76 7.81
CA PRO A 71 -9.02 8.90 9.21
C PRO A 71 -7.58 8.45 9.47
N THR A 72 -7.09 7.45 8.73
CA THR A 72 -5.69 7.01 8.80
C THR A 72 -4.77 7.93 8.00
N VAL A 73 -5.22 8.48 6.86
CA VAL A 73 -4.46 9.49 6.10
C VAL A 73 -4.07 10.66 7.01
N VAL A 74 -5.02 11.21 7.77
CA VAL A 74 -4.76 12.33 8.68
C VAL A 74 -3.93 11.89 9.90
N ALA A 75 -4.29 10.78 10.55
CA ALA A 75 -3.63 10.33 11.78
C ALA A 75 -2.17 9.84 11.58
N LEU A 76 -1.80 9.44 10.35
CA LEU A 76 -0.45 9.05 9.95
C LEU A 76 0.28 10.22 9.27
N GLY A 77 -0.35 10.86 8.29
CA GLY A 77 0.26 11.85 7.42
C GLY A 77 0.52 13.21 8.05
N VAL A 78 -0.30 13.68 9.01
CA VAL A 78 -0.03 14.96 9.69
C VAL A 78 1.19 14.85 10.62
N PRO A 79 1.32 13.83 11.49
CA PRO A 79 2.57 13.58 12.19
C PRO A 79 3.75 13.28 11.25
N GLY A 80 3.49 12.62 10.12
CA GLY A 80 4.48 12.37 9.06
C GLY A 80 5.04 13.64 8.43
N ALA A 81 4.19 14.62 8.11
CA ALA A 81 4.60 15.93 7.64
C ALA A 81 5.56 16.62 8.62
N VAL A 82 5.23 16.65 9.91
CA VAL A 82 6.10 17.20 10.96
C VAL A 82 7.44 16.47 11.01
N GLY A 83 7.43 15.13 10.98
CA GLY A 83 8.64 14.32 10.92
C GLY A 83 9.50 14.64 9.70
N ALA A 84 8.89 14.76 8.53
CA ALA A 84 9.56 15.02 7.26
C ALA A 84 10.16 16.42 7.17
N PHE A 85 9.47 17.45 7.67
CA PHE A 85 10.07 18.79 7.77
C PHE A 85 11.31 18.78 8.66
N LEU A 86 11.27 18.07 9.80
CA LEU A 86 12.43 17.92 10.70
C LEU A 86 13.56 17.12 10.04
N GLY A 87 13.25 16.03 9.33
CA GLY A 87 14.21 15.20 8.61
C GLY A 87 14.90 15.96 7.47
N ALA A 88 14.14 16.75 6.71
CA ALA A 88 14.64 17.63 5.65
C ALA A 88 15.53 18.74 6.24
N SER A 89 15.10 19.37 7.35
CA SER A 89 15.89 20.38 8.05
C SER A 89 17.24 19.82 8.54
N VAL A 90 17.23 18.65 9.19
CA VAL A 90 18.46 17.98 9.64
C VAL A 90 19.37 17.66 8.46
N LEU A 91 18.86 17.00 7.40
CA LEU A 91 19.68 16.63 6.25
C LEU A 91 20.26 17.85 5.52
N SER A 92 19.53 18.97 5.46
CA SER A 92 19.99 20.22 4.83
C SER A 92 21.14 20.88 5.61
N THR A 93 21.22 20.69 6.92
CA THR A 93 22.34 21.19 7.75
C THR A 93 23.60 20.31 7.70
N LEU A 94 23.51 19.08 7.18
CA LEU A 94 24.66 18.19 7.06
C LEU A 94 25.51 18.56 5.83
N SER A 95 26.81 18.78 6.04
CA SER A 95 27.76 18.89 4.93
C SER A 95 27.70 17.64 4.03
N THR A 96 27.91 17.78 2.72
CA THR A 96 27.85 16.68 1.75
C THR A 96 28.67 15.45 2.16
N ARG A 97 29.87 15.68 2.73
CA ARG A 97 30.76 14.63 3.26
C ARG A 97 30.18 13.88 4.47
N ALA A 98 29.39 14.55 5.32
CA ALA A 98 28.72 13.92 6.45
C ALA A 98 27.38 13.26 6.05
N ALA A 99 26.67 13.86 5.09
CA ALA A 99 25.41 13.32 4.57
C ALA A 99 25.60 11.98 3.85
N GLU A 100 26.70 11.78 3.10
CA GLU A 100 26.95 10.54 2.35
C GLU A 100 26.95 9.26 3.20
N PRO A 101 27.75 9.12 4.28
CA PRO A 101 27.72 7.93 5.11
C PRO A 101 26.41 7.79 5.90
N VAL A 102 25.78 8.90 6.33
CA VAL A 102 24.50 8.88 7.07
C VAL A 102 23.38 8.33 6.18
N VAL A 103 23.15 8.94 5.02
CA VAL A 103 22.11 8.51 4.07
C VAL A 103 22.40 7.11 3.55
N SER A 104 23.66 6.77 3.24
CA SER A 104 24.01 5.41 2.80
C SER A 104 23.77 4.37 3.89
N THR A 105 24.01 4.68 5.16
CA THR A 105 23.69 3.80 6.30
C THR A 105 22.18 3.58 6.41
N ILE A 106 21.39 4.67 6.33
CA ILE A 106 19.93 4.59 6.35
C ILE A 106 19.42 3.71 5.20
N LEU A 107 19.87 3.94 3.96
CA LEU A 107 19.45 3.18 2.78
C LEU A 107 19.86 1.69 2.84
N VAL A 108 21.04 1.37 3.39
CA VAL A 108 21.46 -0.02 3.60
C VAL A 108 20.61 -0.72 4.67
N LEU A 109 20.33 -0.06 5.80
CA LEU A 109 19.48 -0.60 6.85
C LEU A 109 18.02 -0.76 6.39
N LEU A 110 17.51 0.19 5.60
CA LEU A 110 16.18 0.15 5.01
C LEU A 110 16.07 -0.98 3.97
N GLY A 111 17.11 -1.15 3.12
CA GLY A 111 17.21 -2.27 2.19
C GLY A 111 17.23 -3.62 2.90
N ALA A 112 18.02 -3.76 3.96
CA ALA A 112 18.06 -4.95 4.81
C ALA A 112 16.69 -5.24 5.46
N TYR A 113 16.03 -4.23 6.02
CA TYR A 113 14.69 -4.34 6.59
C TYR A 113 13.67 -4.81 5.54
N VAL A 114 13.63 -4.15 4.37
CA VAL A 114 12.74 -4.49 3.26
C VAL A 114 12.98 -5.92 2.75
N LEU A 115 14.24 -6.33 2.63
CA LEU A 115 14.62 -7.68 2.17
C LEU A 115 14.17 -8.76 3.16
N VAL A 116 14.44 -8.59 4.45
CA VAL A 116 13.95 -9.51 5.50
C VAL A 116 12.43 -9.52 5.54
N ARG A 117 11.78 -8.34 5.54
CA ARG A 117 10.31 -8.18 5.56
C ARG A 117 9.62 -8.90 4.39
N SER A 118 10.18 -8.80 3.19
CA SER A 118 9.62 -9.38 1.95
C SER A 118 9.57 -10.92 2.00
N VAL A 119 10.53 -11.55 2.68
CA VAL A 119 10.53 -13.01 2.93
C VAL A 119 9.74 -13.36 4.19
N ALA A 120 9.76 -12.48 5.20
CA ALA A 120 9.22 -12.78 6.53
C ALA A 120 7.73 -12.51 6.72
N ALA A 121 7.08 -11.83 5.77
CA ALA A 121 5.66 -11.52 5.80
C ALA A 121 4.86 -12.51 4.93
N PRO A 122 4.38 -13.66 5.46
CA PRO A 122 3.36 -14.43 4.76
C PRO A 122 2.11 -13.57 4.64
N TRP A 123 1.71 -13.29 3.39
CA TRP A 123 0.53 -12.49 3.07
C TRP A 123 -0.71 -13.26 3.54
N ARG A 124 -1.26 -12.87 4.69
CA ARG A 124 -2.52 -13.42 5.18
C ARG A 124 -3.66 -12.70 4.49
N GLU A 125 -4.29 -13.38 3.54
CA GLU A 125 -5.53 -12.97 2.87
C GLU A 125 -6.69 -12.90 3.90
N SER A 126 -6.72 -11.81 4.67
CA SER A 126 -7.78 -11.56 5.64
C SER A 126 -9.05 -11.16 4.89
N ARG A 127 -9.96 -12.12 4.68
CA ARG A 127 -11.31 -11.88 4.15
C ARG A 127 -12.18 -11.00 5.06
N ARG A 128 -11.67 -10.56 6.22
CA ARG A 128 -12.37 -9.67 7.17
C ARG A 128 -11.85 -8.24 7.03
N THR A 129 -12.66 -7.40 6.42
CA THR A 129 -12.46 -5.95 6.28
C THR A 129 -12.69 -5.22 7.62
N ALA A 130 -11.79 -5.42 8.59
CA ALA A 130 -11.75 -4.58 9.77
C ALA A 130 -10.91 -3.32 9.46
N PRO A 131 -11.47 -2.10 9.57
CA PRO A 131 -10.67 -0.88 9.49
C PRO A 131 -9.68 -0.83 10.66
N VAL A 132 -8.58 -0.08 10.49
CA VAL A 132 -7.60 0.18 11.57
C VAL A 132 -8.36 0.71 12.79
N SER A 133 -8.28 0.00 13.93
CA SER A 133 -9.14 0.31 15.09
C SER A 133 -9.01 1.78 15.49
N SER A 134 -10.13 2.46 15.75
CA SER A 134 -10.15 3.90 16.03
C SER A 134 -9.71 4.26 17.46
N THR A 135 -9.16 3.31 18.21
CA THR A 135 -8.76 3.45 19.61
C THR A 135 -7.66 4.51 19.80
N ARG A 136 -7.63 5.15 20.99
CA ARG A 136 -6.57 6.14 21.33
C ARG A 136 -5.16 5.55 21.19
N ARG A 137 -4.96 4.28 21.59
CA ARG A 137 -3.67 3.56 21.46
C ARG A 137 -3.27 3.38 19.99
N SER A 138 -4.22 3.02 19.13
CA SER A 138 -4.01 2.91 17.68
C SER A 138 -3.60 4.26 17.07
N ARG A 139 -4.30 5.35 17.41
CA ARG A 139 -3.95 6.71 16.94
C ARG A 139 -2.56 7.16 17.38
N LEU A 140 -2.15 6.86 18.61
CA LEU A 140 -0.78 7.15 19.08
C LEU A 140 0.27 6.32 18.32
N GLY A 141 -0.01 5.05 18.04
CA GLY A 141 0.83 4.19 17.20
C GLY A 141 0.97 4.74 15.77
N LEU A 142 -0.14 5.18 15.15
CA LEU A 142 -0.13 5.86 13.85
C LEU A 142 0.68 7.15 13.89
N ALA A 143 0.55 7.97 14.93
CA ALA A 143 1.28 9.23 15.02
C ALA A 143 2.79 9.03 15.19
N ALA A 144 3.21 8.08 16.03
CA ALA A 144 4.61 7.73 16.20
C ALA A 144 5.21 7.11 14.93
N LEU A 145 4.46 6.22 14.27
CA LEU A 145 4.84 5.62 12.98
C LEU A 145 4.94 6.66 11.87
N GLY A 146 4.01 7.61 11.83
CA GLY A 146 4.01 8.73 10.89
C GLY A 146 5.24 9.60 11.09
N LEU A 147 5.42 10.14 12.31
CA LEU A 147 6.54 11.04 12.64
C LEU A 147 7.91 10.38 12.40
N GLY A 148 8.10 9.13 12.83
CA GLY A 148 9.33 8.39 12.55
C GLY A 148 9.49 8.06 11.06
N GLY A 149 8.39 7.68 10.39
CA GLY A 149 8.36 7.40 8.96
C GLY A 149 8.78 8.59 8.11
N GLY A 150 8.15 9.75 8.30
CA GLY A 150 8.44 10.98 7.57
C GLY A 150 9.83 11.53 7.87
N PHE A 151 10.31 11.44 9.12
CA PHE A 151 11.69 11.83 9.43
C PHE A 151 12.71 10.98 8.66
N MET A 152 12.53 9.66 8.67
CA MET A 152 13.35 8.73 7.90
C MET A 152 13.16 8.88 6.39
N ASP A 153 12.02 9.43 5.95
CA ASP A 153 11.74 9.72 4.56
C ASP A 153 12.61 10.83 4.03
N ALA A 154 12.53 12.02 4.64
CA ALA A 154 13.32 13.15 4.23
C ALA A 154 14.83 12.96 4.50
N SER A 155 15.20 12.41 5.66
CA SER A 155 16.62 12.22 6.02
C SER A 155 17.29 11.04 5.32
N GLY A 156 16.53 10.04 4.88
CA GLY A 156 17.02 8.86 4.14
C GLY A 156 16.78 8.89 2.64
N GLY A 157 15.88 9.76 2.16
CA GLY A 157 15.40 9.79 0.78
C GLY A 157 14.53 8.59 0.41
N GLY A 158 13.47 8.28 1.19
CA GLY A 158 12.50 7.22 0.87
C GLY A 158 12.05 6.29 2.01
N GLY A 159 12.35 6.61 3.27
CA GLY A 159 11.94 5.84 4.45
C GLY A 159 10.42 5.63 4.65
N TRP A 160 9.54 6.45 4.05
CA TRP A 160 8.11 6.47 4.36
C TRP A 160 7.42 5.12 4.16
N GLY A 161 7.32 4.68 2.92
CA GLY A 161 6.54 3.49 2.57
C GLY A 161 7.10 2.18 3.17
N PRO A 162 8.42 1.93 3.17
CA PRO A 162 8.99 0.79 3.89
C PRO A 162 8.60 0.74 5.36
N LEU A 163 8.64 1.86 6.09
CA LEU A 163 8.26 1.88 7.51
C LEU A 163 6.74 1.79 7.69
N THR A 164 5.99 2.67 7.03
CA THR A 164 4.55 2.84 7.25
C THR A 164 3.72 1.71 6.66
N THR A 165 3.84 1.41 5.36
CA THR A 165 3.10 0.32 4.70
C THR A 165 3.45 -1.02 5.32
N SER A 166 4.74 -1.34 5.50
CA SER A 166 5.13 -2.64 6.09
C SER A 166 4.59 -2.81 7.50
N THR A 167 4.61 -1.75 8.32
CA THR A 167 4.06 -1.81 9.69
C THR A 167 2.55 -1.99 9.64
N LEU A 168 1.81 -1.18 8.88
CA LEU A 168 0.35 -1.30 8.75
C LEU A 168 -0.09 -2.65 8.17
N MET A 169 0.67 -3.19 7.22
CA MET A 169 0.52 -4.55 6.69
C MET A 169 0.85 -5.66 7.69
N SER A 170 1.50 -5.36 8.81
CA SER A 170 1.80 -6.33 9.87
C SER A 170 0.82 -6.24 11.04
N VAL A 171 0.32 -5.05 11.37
CA VAL A 171 -0.55 -4.81 12.53
C VAL A 171 -2.03 -4.67 12.20
N SER A 172 -2.39 -4.43 10.93
CA SER A 172 -3.80 -4.35 10.50
C SER A 172 -4.19 -5.53 9.62
N SER A 173 -5.43 -5.99 9.79
CA SER A 173 -6.06 -7.03 8.98
C SER A 173 -6.82 -6.48 7.76
N GLY A 174 -6.48 -5.26 7.33
CA GLY A 174 -7.13 -4.59 6.20
C GLY A 174 -6.71 -5.13 4.84
N GLU A 175 -7.53 -4.90 3.82
CA GLU A 175 -7.20 -5.23 2.42
C GLU A 175 -5.89 -4.49 2.02
N PRO A 176 -4.87 -5.19 1.45
CA PRO A 176 -3.58 -4.55 1.15
C PRO A 176 -3.68 -3.32 0.25
N ARG A 177 -4.54 -3.36 -0.79
CA ARG A 177 -4.84 -2.21 -1.66
C ARG A 177 -5.30 -0.97 -0.89
N ARG A 178 -6.03 -1.15 0.22
CA ARG A 178 -6.49 -0.05 1.08
C ARG A 178 -5.39 0.47 2.00
N ILE A 179 -4.50 -0.40 2.46
CA ILE A 179 -3.32 0.01 3.23
C ILE A 179 -2.42 0.87 2.33
N ILE A 180 -2.04 0.33 1.18
CA ILE A 180 -1.16 0.98 0.19
C ILE A 180 -1.75 2.32 -0.28
N GLY A 181 -3.02 2.34 -0.71
CA GLY A 181 -3.67 3.57 -1.17
C GLY A 181 -3.82 4.62 -0.06
N THR A 182 -4.04 4.21 1.19
CA THR A 182 -4.08 5.12 2.34
C THR A 182 -2.70 5.71 2.67
N VAL A 183 -1.64 4.90 2.61
CA VAL A 183 -0.27 5.34 2.88
C VAL A 183 0.23 6.28 1.79
N ASN A 184 0.04 5.95 0.52
CA ASN A 184 0.46 6.78 -0.61
C ASN A 184 -0.34 8.11 -0.65
N THR A 185 -1.64 8.09 -0.30
CA THR A 185 -2.41 9.33 -0.12
C THR A 185 -1.90 10.20 1.05
N ALA A 186 -1.39 9.57 2.12
CA ALA A 186 -0.80 10.29 3.24
C ALA A 186 0.59 10.86 2.92
N GLU A 187 1.34 10.18 2.05
CA GLU A 187 2.66 10.58 1.54
C GLU A 187 2.65 11.96 0.87
N PHE A 188 1.54 12.37 0.26
CA PHE A 188 1.40 13.74 -0.25
C PHE A 188 1.63 14.82 0.82
N LEU A 189 1.15 14.61 2.06
CA LEU A 189 1.40 15.54 3.16
C LEU A 189 2.87 15.53 3.59
N VAL A 190 3.52 14.37 3.51
CA VAL A 190 4.93 14.13 3.84
C VAL A 190 5.83 14.82 2.82
N ALA A 191 5.61 14.55 1.53
CA ALA A 191 6.35 15.12 0.40
C ALA A 191 6.24 16.65 0.34
N VAL A 192 5.04 17.22 0.54
CA VAL A 192 4.84 18.68 0.62
C VAL A 192 5.64 19.28 1.78
N SER A 193 5.67 18.63 2.95
CA SER A 193 6.37 19.14 4.13
C SER A 193 7.89 18.96 4.04
N ALA A 194 8.36 17.83 3.50
CA ALA A 194 9.77 17.62 3.16
C ALA A 194 10.27 18.66 2.14
N SER A 195 9.50 18.87 1.07
CA SER A 195 9.79 19.90 0.05
C SER A 195 9.85 21.30 0.67
N GLY A 196 8.98 21.62 1.61
CA GLY A 196 9.05 22.87 2.38
C GLY A 196 10.33 22.97 3.22
N GLY A 197 10.73 21.89 3.90
CA GLY A 197 11.97 21.82 4.68
C GLY A 197 13.23 21.97 3.81
N PHE A 198 13.28 21.30 2.65
CA PHE A 198 14.37 21.45 1.68
C PHE A 198 14.37 22.82 0.99
N LEU A 199 13.20 23.43 0.76
CA LEU A 199 13.13 24.80 0.23
C LEU A 199 13.71 25.83 1.20
N VAL A 200 13.50 25.65 2.51
CA VAL A 200 14.13 26.48 3.55
C VAL A 200 15.61 26.15 3.73
N GLY A 201 16.00 24.88 3.69
CA GLY A 201 17.35 24.43 4.03
C GLY A 201 18.36 24.43 2.88
N LEU A 202 17.92 24.38 1.62
CA LEU A 202 18.76 24.22 0.42
C LEU A 202 18.41 25.21 -0.71
N SER A 203 17.68 26.30 -0.43
CA SER A 203 17.16 27.29 -1.41
C SER A 203 18.11 27.56 -2.58
N ASP A 204 19.36 27.86 -2.24
CA ASP A 204 20.37 28.38 -3.17
C ASP A 204 20.92 27.27 -4.10
N GLN A 205 20.77 26.00 -3.72
CA GLN A 205 21.24 24.82 -4.44
C GLN A 205 20.14 24.17 -5.31
N LEU A 206 18.88 24.60 -5.18
CA LEU A 206 17.74 24.00 -5.90
C LEU A 206 17.85 24.13 -7.42
N HIS A 207 18.47 25.22 -7.89
CA HIS A 207 18.66 25.49 -9.31
C HIS A 207 19.47 24.40 -10.04
N GLU A 208 20.31 23.64 -9.33
CA GLU A 208 21.08 22.54 -9.91
C GLU A 208 20.26 21.25 -10.10
N SER A 209 19.16 21.09 -9.35
CA SER A 209 18.43 19.82 -9.20
C SER A 209 17.17 19.69 -10.08
N TRP A 210 16.86 20.69 -10.91
CA TRP A 210 15.60 20.72 -11.68
C TRP A 210 15.44 19.55 -12.68
N GLN A 211 16.53 19.05 -13.26
CA GLN A 211 16.46 17.95 -14.24
C GLN A 211 15.98 16.63 -13.62
N PRO A 212 16.57 16.15 -12.50
CA PRO A 212 15.99 15.10 -11.66
C PRO A 212 14.50 15.29 -11.36
N VAL A 213 14.10 16.45 -10.83
CA VAL A 213 12.72 16.73 -10.41
C VAL A 213 11.75 16.55 -11.58
N VAL A 214 11.99 17.25 -12.70
CA VAL A 214 11.10 17.21 -13.87
C VAL A 214 11.05 15.82 -14.50
N GLY A 215 12.20 15.13 -14.60
CA GLY A 215 12.23 13.77 -15.13
C GLY A 215 11.43 12.80 -14.27
N LEU A 216 11.75 12.72 -12.97
CA LEU A 216 11.08 11.85 -12.02
C LEU A 216 9.56 12.11 -11.97
N LEU A 217 9.16 13.40 -11.95
CA LEU A 217 7.76 13.82 -11.97
C LEU A 217 7.04 13.34 -13.24
N VAL A 218 7.57 13.63 -14.43
CA VAL A 218 6.93 13.24 -15.70
C VAL A 218 6.76 11.72 -15.81
N GLY A 219 7.79 10.96 -15.42
CA GLY A 219 7.71 9.50 -15.38
C GLY A 219 6.66 8.99 -14.39
N GLY A 220 6.66 9.54 -13.18
CA GLY A 220 5.74 9.14 -12.13
C GLY A 220 4.28 9.49 -12.41
N LEU A 221 3.99 10.67 -12.98
CA LEU A 221 2.62 11.06 -13.35
C LEU A 221 1.97 10.09 -14.34
N VAL A 222 2.75 9.55 -15.30
CA VAL A 222 2.27 8.53 -16.25
C VAL A 222 2.03 7.19 -15.56
N ALA A 223 2.91 6.81 -14.63
CA ALA A 223 2.85 5.53 -13.90
C ALA A 223 1.76 5.48 -12.82
N ALA A 224 1.49 6.59 -12.12
CA ALA A 224 0.65 6.59 -10.92
C ALA A 224 -0.77 6.00 -11.11
N PRO A 225 -1.53 6.32 -12.19
CA PRO A 225 -2.85 5.71 -12.42
C PRO A 225 -2.75 4.20 -12.72
N VAL A 226 -1.70 3.77 -13.43
CA VAL A 226 -1.44 2.37 -13.76
C VAL A 226 -1.10 1.59 -12.49
N ALA A 227 -0.21 2.13 -11.66
CA ALA A 227 0.23 1.54 -10.40
C ALA A 227 -0.94 1.31 -9.43
N ALA A 228 -1.80 2.33 -9.28
CA ALA A 228 -3.00 2.27 -8.42
C ALA A 228 -4.04 1.24 -8.90
N TRP A 229 -4.04 0.85 -10.18
CA TRP A 229 -4.81 -0.28 -10.70
C TRP A 229 -4.10 -1.61 -10.50
N VAL A 230 -2.79 -1.67 -10.79
CA VAL A 230 -1.93 -2.88 -10.69
C VAL A 230 -1.92 -3.50 -9.28
N VAL A 231 -2.05 -2.69 -8.21
CA VAL A 231 -2.21 -3.18 -6.82
C VAL A 231 -3.39 -4.14 -6.64
N THR A 232 -4.38 -4.12 -7.54
CA THR A 232 -5.55 -5.02 -7.49
C THR A 232 -5.28 -6.40 -8.07
N VAL A 233 -4.12 -6.60 -8.73
CA VAL A 233 -3.80 -7.81 -9.52
C VAL A 233 -2.50 -8.49 -9.07
N ILE A 234 -1.46 -7.73 -8.67
CA ILE A 234 -0.12 -8.27 -8.38
C ILE A 234 0.04 -8.73 -6.92
N ARG A 235 0.79 -9.83 -6.71
CA ARG A 235 1.26 -10.33 -5.41
C ARG A 235 2.64 -9.75 -5.05
N PRO A 236 2.78 -8.82 -4.09
CA PRO A 236 3.99 -7.97 -3.96
C PRO A 236 5.33 -8.60 -3.57
N HIS A 237 5.34 -9.88 -3.18
CA HIS A 237 6.49 -10.57 -2.56
C HIS A 237 7.85 -10.49 -3.28
N THR A 238 7.88 -10.47 -4.63
CA THR A 238 9.13 -10.48 -5.41
C THR A 238 9.79 -9.11 -5.53
N LEU A 239 9.00 -8.05 -5.75
CA LEU A 239 9.50 -6.69 -5.95
C LEU A 239 10.23 -6.18 -4.70
N GLY A 240 9.68 -6.38 -3.51
CA GLY A 240 10.30 -5.96 -2.26
C GLY A 240 11.67 -6.62 -2.03
N ALA A 241 11.82 -7.91 -2.36
CA ALA A 241 13.11 -8.59 -2.25
C ALA A 241 14.15 -8.04 -3.25
N VAL A 242 13.74 -7.75 -4.49
CA VAL A 242 14.62 -7.14 -5.51
C VAL A 242 15.05 -5.73 -5.09
N VAL A 243 14.11 -4.88 -4.66
CA VAL A 243 14.39 -3.52 -4.18
C VAL A 243 15.30 -3.55 -2.97
N GLY A 244 14.98 -4.34 -1.93
CA GLY A 244 15.79 -4.43 -0.72
C GLY A 244 17.23 -4.91 -0.99
N GLY A 245 17.40 -5.91 -1.87
CA GLY A 245 18.71 -6.37 -2.31
C GLY A 245 19.49 -5.31 -3.09
N LEU A 246 18.84 -4.63 -4.05
CA LEU A 246 19.46 -3.56 -4.85
C LEU A 246 19.91 -2.40 -3.95
N LEU A 247 19.09 -2.00 -2.99
CA LEU A 247 19.41 -0.97 -2.01
C LEU A 247 20.62 -1.33 -1.15
N MET A 248 20.69 -2.56 -0.64
CA MET A 248 21.87 -3.03 0.08
C MET A 248 23.11 -2.97 -0.83
N VAL A 249 23.07 -3.54 -2.03
CA VAL A 249 24.24 -3.61 -2.93
C VAL A 249 24.75 -2.23 -3.32
N LEU A 250 23.87 -1.35 -3.83
CA LEU A 250 24.27 -0.05 -4.35
C LEU A 250 24.82 0.88 -3.25
N ASN A 251 24.18 0.90 -2.08
CA ASN A 251 24.56 1.81 -0.99
C ASN A 251 25.71 1.25 -0.11
N SER A 252 25.88 -0.07 -0.02
CA SER A 252 27.03 -0.68 0.69
C SER A 252 28.37 -0.27 0.08
N SER A 253 28.42 -0.12 -1.25
CA SER A 253 29.65 0.33 -1.94
C SER A 253 30.18 1.68 -1.44
N ARG A 254 29.27 2.59 -1.03
CA ARG A 254 29.64 3.92 -0.49
C ARG A 254 30.16 3.82 0.94
N LEU A 255 29.54 2.99 1.78
CA LEU A 255 30.04 2.72 3.14
C LEU A 255 31.45 2.11 3.12
N ILE A 256 31.72 1.19 2.19
CA ILE A 256 33.04 0.59 2.01
C ILE A 256 34.06 1.64 1.54
N ARG A 257 33.69 2.53 0.61
CA ARG A 257 34.57 3.62 0.15
C ARG A 257 34.86 4.66 1.24
N PHE A 258 33.86 5.00 2.06
CA PHE A 258 33.98 6.03 3.09
C PHE A 258 34.75 5.54 4.32
N PHE A 259 34.42 4.35 4.84
CA PHE A 259 35.03 3.80 6.05
C PHE A 259 36.23 2.90 5.78
N GLY A 260 36.39 2.37 4.56
CA GLY A 260 37.43 1.39 4.23
C GLY A 260 37.09 -0.01 4.75
N TRP A 261 38.10 -0.73 5.27
CA TRP A 261 37.96 -2.11 5.72
C TRP A 261 36.92 -2.32 6.86
N PRO A 262 36.72 -1.41 7.84
CA PRO A 262 35.64 -1.56 8.84
C PRO A 262 34.26 -1.48 8.20
N GLY A 263 34.11 -0.66 7.14
CA GLY A 263 32.89 -0.59 6.33
C GLY A 263 32.60 -1.91 5.62
N ALA A 264 33.63 -2.56 5.06
CA ALA A 264 33.50 -3.88 4.45
C ALA A 264 33.11 -4.96 5.48
N VAL A 265 33.72 -4.95 6.67
CA VAL A 265 33.33 -5.87 7.76
C VAL A 265 31.90 -5.63 8.21
N ALA A 266 31.48 -4.37 8.43
CA ALA A 266 30.12 -4.03 8.84
C ALA A 266 29.07 -4.47 7.80
N VAL A 267 29.33 -4.22 6.51
CA VAL A 267 28.48 -4.68 5.40
C VAL A 267 28.40 -6.21 5.35
N ALA A 268 29.54 -6.92 5.49
CA ALA A 268 29.57 -8.38 5.45
C ALA A 268 28.82 -9.01 6.64
N VAL A 269 28.97 -8.46 7.85
CA VAL A 269 28.22 -8.88 9.05
C VAL A 269 26.72 -8.64 8.86
N LEU A 270 26.31 -7.46 8.35
CA LEU A 270 24.91 -7.17 8.09
C LEU A 270 24.32 -8.10 7.01
N ALA A 271 25.04 -8.34 5.92
CA ALA A 271 24.63 -9.28 4.88
C ALA A 271 24.46 -10.70 5.44
N LEU A 272 25.38 -11.18 6.28
CA LEU A 272 25.26 -12.46 6.96
C LEU A 272 24.03 -12.52 7.89
N VAL A 273 23.78 -11.47 8.68
CA VAL A 273 22.60 -11.37 9.55
C VAL A 273 21.30 -11.42 8.73
N VAL A 274 21.24 -10.70 7.61
CA VAL A 274 20.09 -10.71 6.69
C VAL A 274 19.88 -12.09 6.07
N VAL A 275 20.94 -12.74 5.57
CA VAL A 275 20.86 -14.10 5.01
C VAL A 275 20.38 -15.10 6.07
N VAL A 276 20.94 -15.06 7.29
CA VAL A 276 20.50 -15.92 8.40
C VAL A 276 19.03 -15.64 8.75
N ALA A 277 18.59 -14.39 8.80
CA ALA A 277 17.20 -14.04 9.06
C ALA A 277 16.26 -14.57 7.96
N VAL A 278 16.59 -14.34 6.68
CA VAL A 278 15.86 -14.83 5.50
C VAL A 278 15.73 -16.37 5.54
N VAL A 279 16.84 -17.08 5.77
CA VAL A 279 16.86 -18.56 5.88
C VAL A 279 16.03 -19.04 7.07
N ARG A 280 16.17 -18.41 8.24
CA ARG A 280 15.39 -18.74 9.45
C ARG A 280 13.89 -18.61 9.20
N VAL A 281 13.44 -17.53 8.57
CA VAL A 281 12.00 -17.33 8.33
C VAL A 281 11.49 -18.21 7.20
N ARG A 282 12.26 -18.41 6.11
CA ARG A 282 11.88 -19.36 5.04
C ARG A 282 11.77 -20.78 5.57
N LYS A 283 12.67 -21.23 6.44
CA LYS A 283 12.57 -22.55 7.10
C LYS A 283 11.30 -22.64 7.96
N ARG A 284 10.98 -21.61 8.75
CA ARG A 284 9.74 -21.56 9.53
C ARG A 284 8.48 -21.58 8.66
N SER A 285 8.46 -20.89 7.52
CA SER A 285 7.31 -20.88 6.62
C SER A 285 7.07 -22.23 5.96
N ILE A 286 8.15 -22.94 5.59
CA ILE A 286 8.06 -24.31 5.03
C ILE A 286 7.55 -25.28 6.10
N LEU A 287 8.13 -25.28 7.30
CA LEU A 287 7.70 -26.12 8.43
C LEU A 287 6.22 -25.90 8.80
N ALA A 288 5.76 -24.65 8.81
CA ALA A 288 4.36 -24.34 9.07
C ALA A 288 3.40 -24.85 7.97
N GLY A 289 3.85 -24.87 6.70
CA GLY A 289 3.12 -25.50 5.60
C GLY A 289 3.04 -27.01 5.76
N SER A 290 4.18 -27.67 5.99
CA SER A 290 4.23 -29.14 6.17
C SER A 290 3.42 -29.66 7.36
N LEU A 291 3.30 -28.86 8.43
CA LEU A 291 2.40 -29.19 9.56
C LEU A 291 0.92 -29.01 9.18
N ALA A 292 0.58 -27.93 8.46
CA ALA A 292 -0.80 -27.69 8.02
C ALA A 292 -1.29 -28.72 6.98
N ASP A 293 -0.40 -29.25 6.13
CA ASP A 293 -0.72 -30.36 5.21
C ASP A 293 -0.83 -31.70 5.94
N ALA A 294 -0.10 -31.89 7.06
CA ALA A 294 -0.18 -33.09 7.89
C ALA A 294 -1.45 -33.15 8.75
N ASP A 295 -1.95 -32.01 9.22
CA ASP A 295 -3.22 -31.87 9.96
C ASP A 295 -4.46 -31.86 9.03
N GLY A 296 -4.35 -32.48 7.84
CA GLY A 296 -5.30 -32.40 6.73
C GLY A 296 -6.70 -32.98 7.00
N VAL A 297 -7.56 -32.21 7.68
CA VAL A 297 -9.01 -32.41 7.69
C VAL A 297 -9.57 -32.01 6.32
N ASP A 298 -9.96 -33.02 5.53
CA ASP A 298 -10.61 -32.88 4.22
C ASP A 298 -11.85 -31.97 4.32
N PRO A 299 -11.88 -30.76 3.71
CA PRO A 299 -13.00 -29.85 3.76
C PRO A 299 -14.11 -30.25 2.78
N ARG A 300 -14.48 -31.54 2.74
CA ARG A 300 -15.77 -31.94 2.18
C ARG A 300 -16.87 -31.33 3.03
N PRO A 301 -17.89 -30.71 2.42
CA PRO A 301 -19.04 -30.24 3.18
C PRO A 301 -19.79 -31.46 3.72
N HIS A 302 -19.64 -31.75 5.02
CA HIS A 302 -20.52 -32.67 5.70
C HIS A 302 -21.97 -32.22 5.48
N PRO A 303 -22.85 -33.07 4.93
CA PRO A 303 -24.27 -32.79 4.93
C PRO A 303 -24.69 -32.57 6.38
N ARG A 304 -25.32 -31.42 6.68
CA ARG A 304 -25.83 -31.16 8.03
C ARG A 304 -26.77 -32.31 8.39
N PRO A 305 -26.68 -32.91 9.60
CA PRO A 305 -27.69 -33.85 10.03
C PRO A 305 -29.03 -33.11 10.08
N THR A 306 -29.97 -33.53 9.25
CA THR A 306 -31.36 -33.10 9.33
C THR A 306 -31.87 -33.44 10.73
N ALA A 307 -32.29 -32.43 11.48
CA ALA A 307 -32.83 -32.59 12.83
C ALA A 307 -34.15 -33.38 12.77
N ALA A 308 -34.06 -34.70 12.91
CA ALA A 308 -35.19 -35.58 13.08
C ALA A 308 -35.52 -35.71 14.57
N GLY A 309 -36.76 -35.37 14.95
CA GLY A 309 -37.33 -35.77 16.23
C GLY A 309 -37.28 -34.75 17.36
N THR A 310 -38.09 -33.68 17.25
CA THR A 310 -38.69 -33.04 18.45
C THR A 310 -40.19 -33.28 18.40
N ARG A 311 -40.77 -33.81 19.49
CA ARG A 311 -42.20 -34.20 19.56
C ARG A 311 -43.11 -32.95 19.54
N PRO A 312 -44.35 -33.05 19.02
CA PRO A 312 -45.34 -32.00 19.19
C PRO A 312 -45.73 -31.84 20.67
N ASP A 313 -45.88 -30.59 21.10
CA ASP A 313 -46.40 -30.20 22.42
C ASP A 313 -47.94 -30.25 22.39
N PRO A 314 -48.63 -31.02 23.26
CA PRO A 314 -50.08 -31.21 23.20
C PRO A 314 -50.91 -30.02 23.73
N ALA A 315 -50.30 -28.88 24.06
CA ALA A 315 -50.98 -27.77 24.77
C ALA A 315 -51.52 -26.63 23.88
N ALA A 316 -51.39 -26.71 22.54
CA ALA A 316 -51.68 -25.57 21.64
C ALA A 316 -53.02 -25.61 20.88
N ASP A 317 -53.86 -26.64 21.07
CA ASP A 317 -55.03 -26.91 20.20
C ASP A 317 -56.40 -26.71 20.92
N ARG A 318 -56.49 -25.69 21.79
CA ARG A 318 -57.73 -25.32 22.51
C ARG A 318 -57.98 -23.81 22.54
N ALA A 319 -58.04 -23.17 21.36
CA ALA A 319 -58.51 -21.80 21.22
C ALA A 319 -58.95 -21.47 19.78
N ARG A 320 -59.99 -22.16 19.27
CA ARG A 320 -60.70 -21.84 18.00
C ARG A 320 -62.03 -22.59 17.85
N GLU A 321 -62.90 -22.48 18.85
CA GLU A 321 -64.33 -22.78 18.68
C GLU A 321 -65.11 -21.46 18.52
N GLU A 322 -65.63 -21.22 17.32
CA GLU A 322 -66.78 -20.34 17.10
C GLU A 322 -67.83 -21.09 16.25
N PRO A 323 -69.14 -20.86 16.48
CA PRO A 323 -70.18 -21.76 16.02
C PRO A 323 -70.64 -21.50 14.57
N ARG A 324 -71.12 -22.57 13.91
CA ARG A 324 -71.66 -22.53 12.54
C ARG A 324 -73.06 -21.90 12.50
N GLY A 325 -73.27 -20.99 11.53
CA GLY A 325 -74.59 -20.57 11.02
C GLY A 325 -74.83 -21.13 9.61
N PRO A 326 -76.10 -21.20 9.12
CA PRO A 326 -76.48 -22.14 8.07
C PRO A 326 -76.25 -21.68 6.62
N GLU A 327 -76.02 -22.66 5.76
CA GLU A 327 -76.06 -22.58 4.28
C GLU A 327 -77.50 -22.30 3.78
N PRO A 328 -77.69 -21.74 2.56
CA PRO A 328 -78.18 -22.66 1.52
C PRO A 328 -77.78 -22.37 0.06
N ALA A 329 -77.81 -23.46 -0.71
CA ALA A 329 -78.24 -23.59 -2.11
C ALA A 329 -77.30 -23.20 -3.26
N ALA A 330 -77.05 -24.20 -4.12
CA ALA A 330 -76.33 -24.08 -5.38
C ALA A 330 -77.28 -23.81 -6.57
N VAL A 331 -76.78 -23.05 -7.56
CA VAL A 331 -77.23 -23.09 -8.96
C VAL A 331 -75.97 -23.01 -9.83
N GLY A 332 -75.88 -23.81 -10.90
CA GLY A 332 -74.66 -23.96 -11.71
C GLY A 332 -74.85 -23.63 -13.19
N ARG A 333 -73.91 -24.14 -14.03
CA ARG A 333 -73.76 -23.94 -15.49
C ARG A 333 -73.21 -22.55 -15.89
N ASP A 334 -72.47 -22.38 -16.99
CA ASP A 334 -72.10 -23.33 -18.07
C ASP A 334 -70.71 -23.06 -18.69
N ARG A 335 -70.38 -23.81 -19.74
CA ARG A 335 -69.06 -23.98 -20.40
C ARG A 335 -68.56 -22.81 -21.30
N ALA A 336 -67.24 -22.84 -21.55
CA ALA A 336 -66.58 -22.87 -22.89
C ALA A 336 -65.65 -21.71 -23.35
N ALA A 337 -64.63 -22.13 -24.12
CA ALA A 337 -63.93 -21.46 -25.23
C ALA A 337 -62.82 -20.39 -24.98
N THR A 338 -61.57 -20.81 -25.18
CA THR A 338 -60.46 -20.07 -25.82
C THR A 338 -60.55 -20.19 -27.37
N PRO A 339 -59.61 -19.67 -28.20
CA PRO A 339 -58.87 -18.38 -28.17
C PRO A 339 -58.86 -17.64 -29.56
N VAL A 340 -58.54 -16.34 -29.63
CA VAL A 340 -58.18 -15.64 -30.92
C VAL A 340 -57.10 -14.57 -30.71
N ALA A 341 -56.31 -14.26 -31.76
CA ALA A 341 -55.15 -13.36 -31.77
C ALA A 341 -55.25 -12.22 -32.82
N CYS A 342 -54.19 -11.40 -32.92
CA CYS A 342 -53.79 -10.47 -34.01
C CYS A 342 -54.36 -9.02 -34.11
N GLY A 343 -53.47 -8.12 -34.58
CA GLY A 343 -53.64 -6.65 -34.81
C GLY A 343 -52.54 -5.86 -34.06
N ARG A 344 -51.55 -5.13 -34.62
CA ARG A 344 -51.48 -4.17 -35.76
C ARG A 344 -52.53 -3.06 -35.67
N ASP A 345 -52.31 -1.77 -35.97
CA ASP A 345 -51.15 -0.88 -36.26
C ASP A 345 -51.67 0.58 -36.07
N GLY A 346 -50.92 1.71 -36.08
CA GLY A 346 -49.48 2.00 -36.22
C GLY A 346 -49.25 3.45 -36.72
N GLY A 347 -48.21 4.15 -36.23
CA GLY A 347 -47.86 5.56 -36.58
C GLY A 347 -47.92 6.52 -35.38
N ASP A 348 -46.95 7.37 -35.03
CA ASP A 348 -46.01 8.26 -35.78
C ASP A 348 -46.50 9.74 -35.87
N ARG A 349 -45.56 10.67 -36.08
CA ARG A 349 -45.60 12.15 -35.98
C ARG A 349 -45.35 12.69 -34.55
N GLY A 350 -44.50 13.68 -34.33
CA GLY A 350 -43.63 14.43 -35.27
C GLY A 350 -42.93 15.59 -34.52
N PRO A 351 -41.86 16.20 -35.07
CA PRO A 351 -40.90 16.97 -34.27
C PRO A 351 -40.96 18.51 -34.45
N ARG A 352 -40.06 19.21 -33.71
CA ARG A 352 -39.58 20.61 -33.85
C ARG A 352 -40.38 21.70 -33.11
N PRO A 353 -39.77 22.88 -32.83
CA PRO A 353 -38.38 23.30 -33.13
C PRO A 353 -37.38 23.13 -31.99
#